data_AF-A0AAJ1BFE7-F1
#
_entry.id   AF-A0AAJ1BFE7-F1
#
_cell.length_a   1.000
_cell.length_b   1.000
_cell.length_c   1.000
_cell.angle_alpha   90.00
_cell.angle_beta   90.00
_cell.angle_gamma   90.00
#
_symmetry.space_group_name_H-M   'P 1'
#
loop_
_entity.id
_entity.type
_entity.pdbx_description
1 polymer ?
#
loop_
_entity_poly.entity_id
_entity_poly.type
_entity_poly.pdbx_seq_one_letter_code
_entity_poly.pdbx_strand_id
1 'polypeptide(L)'
;PNTAVTIEGHCSRTGGYDYNMDLSQRRANAVTEVLVQQYGIEPGRLKAIGFGYNNPVDPSHTAEAHDKNRRVIAEITGDDTTADMKWNIYTVDKEIK
;
A
#
# COMPACT_ATOMS: atom_id res chain seq x y z
N PRO A 1 5.05 1.88 -15.63
CA PRO A 1 4.12 1.72 -14.48
C PRO A 1 4.65 2.42 -13.24
N ASN A 2 4.00 3.51 -12.83
CA ASN A 2 4.26 4.15 -11.54
C ASN A 2 3.36 3.47 -10.51
N THR A 3 3.94 2.58 -9.70
CA THR A 3 3.21 1.88 -8.62
C THR A 3 3.64 2.41 -7.27
N ALA A 4 2.71 2.83 -6.42
CA ALA A 4 2.93 3.16 -5.02
C ALA A 4 2.35 2.05 -4.12
N VAL A 5 2.91 1.90 -2.92
CA VAL A 5 2.46 0.91 -1.95
C VAL A 5 2.26 1.56 -0.58
N THR A 6 1.08 1.38 -0.01
CA THR A 6 0.77 1.77 1.37
C THR A 6 0.77 0.52 2.25
N ILE A 7 1.63 0.51 3.27
CA ILE A 7 1.71 -0.53 4.29
C ILE A 7 0.95 -0.06 5.53
N GLU A 8 -0.09 -0.78 5.89
CA GLU A 8 -0.98 -0.46 7.01
C GLU A 8 -0.77 -1.45 8.16
N GLY A 9 -0.42 -0.95 9.34
CA GLY A 9 -0.31 -1.75 10.56
C GLY A 9 -1.58 -1.71 11.40
N HIS A 10 -2.02 -2.87 11.90
CA HIS A 10 -3.17 -3.00 12.78
C HIS A 10 -2.85 -3.79 14.05
N CYS A 11 -3.57 -3.48 15.14
CA CYS A 11 -3.46 -4.14 16.43
C CYS A 11 -4.84 -4.56 16.95
N SER A 12 -4.86 -5.52 17.88
CA SER A 12 -6.03 -5.83 18.69
C SER A 12 -6.32 -4.71 19.69
N ARG A 13 -7.57 -4.61 20.17
CA ARG A 13 -8.01 -3.63 21.18
C ARG A 13 -7.46 -3.87 22.60
N THR A 14 -6.52 -4.77 22.74
CA THR A 14 -5.84 -5.09 24.01
C THR A 14 -4.76 -4.06 24.29
N GLY A 15 -4.86 -3.35 25.41
CA GLY A 15 -3.87 -2.34 25.84
C GLY A 15 -4.27 -0.89 25.52
N GLY A 16 -3.37 0.05 25.82
CA GLY A 16 -3.61 1.48 25.64
C GLY A 16 -3.68 1.91 24.18
N TYR A 17 -4.43 2.98 23.92
CA TYR A 17 -4.57 3.57 22.58
C TYR A 17 -3.22 3.98 21.97
N ASP A 18 -2.48 4.85 22.67
CA ASP A 18 -1.21 5.39 22.18
C ASP A 18 -0.17 4.30 21.95
N TYR A 19 -0.14 3.32 22.84
CA TYR A 19 0.72 2.14 22.69
C TYR A 19 0.40 1.35 21.42
N ASN A 20 -0.89 1.09 21.15
CA ASN A 20 -1.30 0.35 19.97
C ASN A 20 -1.08 1.14 18.68
N MET A 21 -1.28 2.46 18.71
CA MET A 21 -0.94 3.34 17.58
C MET A 21 0.54 3.25 17.24
N ASP A 22 1.42 3.47 18.22
CA ASP A 22 2.86 3.41 18.02
C ASP A 22 3.35 2.01 17.63
N LEU A 23 2.83 0.95 18.27
CA LEU A 23 3.15 -0.43 17.92
C LEU A 23 2.77 -0.76 16.47
N SER A 24 1.58 -0.34 16.04
CA SER A 24 1.12 -0.57 14.67
C SER A 24 1.97 0.18 13.65
N GLN A 25 2.37 1.42 13.94
CA GLN A 25 3.25 2.20 13.08
C GLN A 25 4.65 1.57 12.99
N ARG A 26 5.22 1.13 14.12
CA ARG A 26 6.52 0.44 14.15
C ARG A 26 6.51 -0.84 13.31
N ARG A 27 5.42 -1.62 13.34
CA ARG A 27 5.26 -2.80 12.49
C ARG A 27 5.20 -2.46 11.01
N ALA A 28 4.43 -1.43 10.63
CA ALA A 28 4.36 -0.97 9.25
C ALA A 28 5.73 -0.49 8.76
N ASN A 29 6.46 0.28 9.58
CA ASN A 29 7.81 0.75 9.27
C ASN A 29 8.81 -0.41 9.07
N ALA A 30 8.77 -1.44 9.94
CA ALA A 30 9.64 -2.60 9.82
C ALA A 30 9.41 -3.35 8.49
N VAL A 31 8.15 -3.48 8.05
CA VAL A 31 7.84 -4.08 6.75
C VAL A 31 8.37 -3.21 5.61
N THR A 32 8.18 -1.89 5.66
CA THR A 32 8.77 -1.01 4.64
C THR A 32 10.29 -1.09 4.59
N GLU A 33 10.96 -1.20 5.74
CA GLU A 33 12.41 -1.34 5.82
C GLU A 33 12.88 -2.63 5.15
N VAL A 34 12.19 -3.75 5.40
CA VAL A 34 12.45 -5.03 4.71
C VAL A 34 12.27 -4.88 3.19
N LEU A 35 11.21 -4.20 2.74
CA LEU A 35 10.95 -3.97 1.31
C LEU A 35 12.04 -3.12 0.64
N VAL A 36 12.56 -2.11 1.33
CA VAL A 36 13.68 -1.30 0.84
C VAL A 36 14.98 -2.11 0.83
N GLN A 37 15.34 -2.72 1.96
CA GLN A 37 16.66 -3.33 2.16
C GLN A 37 16.82 -4.65 1.41
N GLN A 38 15.80 -5.52 1.43
CA GLN A 38 15.90 -6.87 0.85
C GLN A 38 15.44 -6.91 -0.61
N TYR A 39 14.46 -6.09 -0.97
CA TYR A 39 13.84 -6.12 -2.30
C TYR A 39 14.15 -4.90 -3.16
N GLY A 40 14.88 -3.91 -2.63
CA GLY A 40 15.34 -2.75 -3.38
C GLY A 40 14.21 -1.84 -3.86
N ILE A 41 13.05 -1.87 -3.21
CA ILE A 41 11.95 -0.97 -3.56
C ILE A 41 12.35 0.46 -3.19
N GLU A 42 12.19 1.39 -4.14
CA GLU A 42 12.51 2.80 -3.94
C GLU A 42 11.66 3.39 -2.80
N PRO A 43 12.27 4.01 -1.76
CA PRO A 43 11.54 4.47 -0.58
C PRO A 43 10.40 5.45 -0.87
N GLY A 44 10.52 6.30 -1.89
CA GLY A 44 9.48 7.24 -2.30
C GLY A 44 8.19 6.58 -2.78
N ARG A 45 8.23 5.28 -3.11
CA ARG A 45 7.05 4.49 -3.50
C ARG A 45 6.35 3.84 -2.32
N LEU A 46 6.93 3.89 -1.12
CA LEU A 46 6.41 3.22 0.06
C LEU A 46 5.88 4.24 1.08
N LYS A 47 4.70 3.97 1.63
CA LYS A 47 4.13 4.73 2.74
C LYS A 47 3.74 3.78 3.86
N ALA A 48 4.18 4.05 5.09
CA ALA A 48 3.80 3.26 6.27
C ALA A 48 2.80 4.03 7.14
N ILE A 49 1.68 3.40 7.51
CA ILE A 49 0.64 3.99 8.35
C ILE A 49 0.23 3.00 9.46
N GLY A 50 0.28 3.42 10.72
CA GLY A 50 -0.27 2.69 11.85
C GLY A 50 -1.70 3.11 12.16
N PHE A 51 -2.64 2.17 12.24
CA PHE A 51 -4.04 2.42 12.59
C PHE A 51 -4.41 1.99 14.02
N GLY A 52 -3.48 1.42 14.78
CA GLY A 52 -3.78 0.83 16.09
C GLY A 52 -4.94 -0.15 15.98
N TYR A 53 -5.93 -0.02 16.85
CA TYR A 53 -7.16 -0.83 16.84
C TYR A 53 -8.36 -0.11 16.20
N ASN A 54 -8.18 1.04 15.55
CA ASN A 54 -9.28 1.87 15.05
C ASN A 54 -10.04 1.24 13.88
N ASN A 55 -9.38 0.38 13.10
CA ASN A 55 -9.95 -0.29 11.92
C ASN A 55 -9.97 -1.83 12.12
N PRO A 56 -10.83 -2.36 13.01
CA PRO A 56 -10.93 -3.81 13.22
C PRO A 56 -11.57 -4.48 12.02
N VAL A 57 -11.02 -5.63 11.59
CA VAL A 57 -11.68 -6.52 10.63
C VAL A 57 -12.80 -7.27 11.32
N ASP A 58 -12.57 -7.66 12.58
CA ASP A 58 -13.57 -8.32 13.41
C ASP A 58 -13.76 -7.47 14.68
N PRO A 59 -14.91 -6.78 14.84
CA PRO A 59 -15.14 -5.91 16.00
C PRO A 59 -15.48 -6.70 17.27
N SER A 60 -15.61 -8.02 17.19
CA SER A 60 -15.83 -8.85 18.37
C SER A 60 -14.57 -8.91 19.25
N HIS A 61 -14.76 -9.26 20.52
CA HIS A 61 -13.70 -9.26 21.54
C HIS A 61 -13.31 -10.68 21.94
N THR A 62 -13.18 -11.57 20.94
CA THR A 62 -12.74 -12.96 21.15
C THR A 62 -11.26 -13.12 20.81
N ALA A 63 -10.65 -14.23 21.23
CA ALA A 63 -9.26 -14.53 20.90
C ALA A 63 -9.04 -14.59 19.37
N GLU A 64 -9.99 -15.19 18.65
CA GLU A 64 -9.97 -15.30 17.20
C GLU A 64 -10.04 -13.92 16.52
N ALA A 65 -10.87 -13.01 17.04
CA ALA A 65 -10.95 -11.65 16.54
C ALA A 65 -9.66 -10.86 16.80
N HIS A 66 -9.03 -11.06 17.96
CA HIS A 66 -7.74 -10.45 18.24
C HIS A 66 -6.65 -10.93 17.28
N ASP A 67 -6.64 -12.22 16.94
CA ASP A 67 -5.67 -12.78 16.01
C ASP A 67 -5.85 -12.19 14.61
N LYS A 68 -7.09 -12.10 14.11
CA LYS A 68 -7.41 -11.45 12.83
C LYS A 68 -7.05 -9.97 12.79
N ASN A 69 -7.19 -9.28 13.92
CA ASN A 69 -6.92 -7.84 14.02
C ASN A 69 -5.43 -7.49 14.11
N ARG A 70 -4.56 -8.44 14.52
CA ARG A 70 -3.10 -8.26 14.51
C ARG A 70 -2.55 -8.59 13.13
N ARG A 71 -2.63 -7.64 12.20
CA ARG A 71 -2.24 -7.82 10.80
C ARG A 71 -1.50 -6.61 10.23
N VAL A 72 -0.85 -6.83 9.10
CA VAL A 72 -0.31 -5.78 8.22
C VAL A 72 -0.94 -5.95 6.85
N ILE A 73 -1.40 -4.86 6.24
CA ILE A 73 -1.97 -4.84 4.88
C ILE A 73 -1.00 -4.09 3.96
N ALA A 74 -0.82 -4.55 2.73
CA ALA A 74 -0.14 -3.82 1.67
C ALA A 74 -1.15 -3.48 0.57
N GLU A 75 -1.50 -2.21 0.45
CA GLU A 75 -2.32 -1.69 -0.64
C GLU A 75 -1.41 -1.17 -1.75
N ILE A 76 -1.58 -1.68 -2.96
CA ILE A 76 -0.75 -1.34 -4.13
C ILE A 76 -1.61 -0.54 -5.09
N THR A 77 -1.20 0.69 -5.40
CA THR A 77 -1.85 1.55 -6.40
C THR A 77 -0.91 1.74 -7.57
N GLY A 78 -1.40 1.61 -8.80
CA GLY A 78 -0.59 1.76 -10.00
C GLY A 78 -1.28 2.62 -11.03
N ASP A 79 -0.59 3.62 -11.54
CA ASP A 79 -1.01 4.32 -12.74
C ASP A 79 -0.66 3.44 -13.93
N ASP A 80 -1.67 2.80 -14.53
CA ASP A 80 -1.54 2.15 -15.82
C ASP A 80 -1.54 3.24 -16.91
N THR A 81 -0.37 3.81 -17.16
CA THR A 81 -0.16 4.74 -18.27
C THR A 81 -0.03 3.97 -19.59
N THR A 82 -0.95 3.06 -19.90
CA THR A 82 -1.24 2.69 -21.27
C THR A 82 -2.00 3.85 -21.89
N ALA A 83 -1.26 4.88 -22.31
CA ALA A 83 -1.83 5.92 -23.14
C ALA A 83 -2.39 5.24 -24.38
N ASP A 84 -3.71 5.27 -24.57
CA ASP A 84 -4.38 4.83 -25.80
C ASP A 84 -3.66 5.49 -26.97
N MET A 85 -2.75 4.75 -27.62
CA MET A 85 -1.97 5.27 -28.73
C MET A 85 -2.92 5.41 -29.92
N LYS A 86 -3.44 6.61 -30.14
CA LYS A 86 -4.24 6.95 -31.32
C LYS A 86 -3.30 7.41 -32.42
N TRP A 87 -3.13 6.58 -33.44
CA TRP A 87 -2.34 6.88 -34.62
C TRP A 87 -3.27 7.36 -35.73
N ASN A 88 -3.00 8.53 -36.30
CA ASN A 88 -3.61 8.96 -37.55
C ASN A 88 -2.64 8.60 -38.69
N ILE A 89 -3.01 7.62 -39.51
CA ILE A 89 -2.27 7.26 -40.71
C ILE A 89 -2.90 8.02 -41.88
N TYR A 90 -2.10 8.82 -42.58
CA TYR A 90 -2.50 9.41 -43.85
C TYR A 90 -1.67 8.80 -44.98
N THR A 91 -2.33 8.30 -46.02
CA THR A 91 -1.69 8.00 -47.30
C THR A 91 -1.58 9.29 -48.11
N VAL A 92 -0.43 9.58 -48.71
CA VAL A 92 -0.23 10.76 -49.57
C VAL A 92 -0.15 10.31 -51.02
N ASP A 93 -1.24 10.50 -51.78
CA ASP A 93 -1.32 10.13 -53.20
C ASP A 93 -0.98 11.30 -54.16
N LYS A 94 -0.28 12.33 -53.70
CA LYS A 94 0.06 13.47 -54.57
C LYS A 94 1.55 13.78 -54.60
N GLU A 95 2.13 13.63 -55.79
CA GLU A 95 3.41 14.23 -56.15
C GLU A 95 3.32 15.75 -55.97
N ILE A 96 4.25 16.28 -55.19
CA ILE A 96 4.50 17.72 -55.10
C ILE A 96 5.31 18.10 -56.34
N LYS A 97 4.72 18.94 -57.21
CA LYS A 97 5.43 19.55 -58.34
C LYS A 97 6.40 20.63 -57.89
#